data_AF-A0A9E6AG99-F1
#
_entry.id   AF-A0A9E6AG99-F1
#
_cell.length_a   1.000
_cell.length_b   1.000
_cell.length_c   1.000
_cell.angle_alpha   90.00
_cell.angle_beta   90.00
_cell.angle_gamma   90.00
#
_symmetry.space_group_name_H-M   'P 1'
#
loop_
_entity.id
_entity.type
_entity.pdbx_description
1 polymer ?
#
loop_
_entity_poly.entity_id
_entity_poly.type
_entity_poly.pdbx_seq_one_letter_code
_entity_poly.pdbx_strand_id
1 'polypeptide(L)'
;MARARSGQRRASATHQAAEIDVRASVGAAKQNLKANRQLVDEYQIVLLPLQNAIVKGTLINYNAMSVGVFQLLAAKREQIETAARYVLALQHYWIARAGIDQLRAGGQLGALAMAGDDSPT
;
A
#
# COMPACT_ATOMS: atom_id res chain seq x y z
N MET A 1 24.24 45.60 16.77
CA MET A 1 24.89 44.44 16.10
C MET A 1 24.39 43.06 16.60
N ALA A 2 24.09 42.85 17.89
CA ALA A 2 23.68 41.52 18.41
C ALA A 2 22.29 41.02 17.93
N ARG A 3 21.29 41.90 17.79
CA ARG A 3 19.91 41.53 17.37
C ARG A 3 19.79 41.11 15.90
N ALA A 4 20.64 41.64 15.01
CA ALA A 4 20.65 41.27 13.60
C ALA A 4 21.15 39.82 13.40
N ARG A 5 22.17 39.41 14.17
CA ARG A 5 22.74 38.06 14.11
C ARG A 5 21.78 37.00 14.67
N SER A 6 21.01 37.32 15.72
CA SER A 6 20.03 36.36 16.27
C SER A 6 18.84 36.13 15.34
N GLY A 7 18.39 37.16 14.62
CA GLY A 7 17.38 37.02 13.57
C GLY A 7 17.85 36.11 12.43
N GLN A 8 19.08 36.32 11.94
CA GLN A 8 19.64 35.50 10.85
C GLN A 8 19.82 34.02 11.26
N ARG A 9 20.27 33.74 12.50
CA ARG A 9 20.36 32.35 13.00
C ARG A 9 19.00 31.66 13.11
N ARG A 10 17.94 32.39 13.46
CA ARG A 10 16.57 31.84 13.49
C ARG A 10 16.09 31.50 12.09
N ALA A 11 16.26 32.41 11.13
CA ALA A 11 15.90 32.17 9.74
C ALA A 11 16.66 30.96 9.14
N SER A 12 17.97 30.86 9.38
CA SER A 12 18.74 29.69 8.93
C SER A 12 18.28 28.39 9.59
N ALA A 13 17.94 28.42 10.88
CA ALA A 13 17.45 27.24 11.59
C ALA A 13 16.06 26.80 11.08
N THR A 14 15.17 27.74 10.75
CA THR A 14 13.85 27.41 10.18
C THR A 14 13.97 26.80 8.78
N HIS A 15 14.90 27.29 7.95
CA HIS A 15 15.15 26.69 6.64
C HIS A 15 15.72 25.27 6.74
N GLN A 16 16.70 25.06 7.62
CA GLN A 16 17.26 23.73 7.86
C GLN A 16 16.20 22.74 8.37
N ALA A 17 15.33 23.17 9.28
CA ALA A 17 14.24 22.34 9.78
C ALA A 17 13.27 21.95 8.65
N ALA A 18 12.89 22.91 7.79
CA ALA A 18 12.01 22.65 6.65
C ALA A 18 12.65 21.69 5.62
N GLU A 19 13.95 21.83 5.34
CA GLU A 19 14.66 20.91 4.44
C GLU A 19 14.68 19.47 4.97
N ILE A 20 14.92 19.30 6.28
CA ILE A 20 14.93 17.99 6.93
C ILE A 20 13.54 17.36 6.86
N ASP A 21 12.49 18.13 7.17
CA ASP A 21 11.10 17.67 7.14
C ASP A 21 10.68 17.22 5.73
N VAL A 22 10.99 18.02 4.71
CA VAL A 22 10.74 17.65 3.31
C VAL A 22 11.47 16.37 2.94
N ARG A 23 12.75 16.21 3.29
CA ARG A 23 13.51 14.99 2.98
C ARG A 23 12.93 13.76 3.69
N ALA A 24 12.54 13.90 4.95
CA ALA A 24 11.92 12.83 5.72
C ALA A 24 10.58 12.40 5.10
N SER A 25 9.73 13.36 4.74
CA SER A 25 8.44 13.10 4.10
C SER A 25 8.57 12.35 2.77
N VAL A 26 9.52 12.75 1.92
CA VAL A 26 9.81 12.07 0.65
C VAL A 26 10.34 10.66 0.89
N GLY A 27 11.20 10.47 1.90
CA GLY A 27 11.71 9.16 2.28
C GLY A 27 10.59 8.21 2.71
N ALA A 28 9.69 8.68 3.57
CA ALA A 28 8.53 7.93 4.03
C ALA A 28 7.59 7.56 2.87
N ALA A 29 7.27 8.51 1.99
CA ALA A 29 6.40 8.26 0.83
C ALA A 29 6.99 7.22 -0.14
N LYS A 30 8.30 7.28 -0.40
CA LYS A 30 9.00 6.29 -1.23
C LYS A 30 8.96 4.89 -0.62
N GLN A 31 9.20 4.80 0.68
CA GLN A 31 9.14 3.51 1.39
C GLN A 31 7.72 2.92 1.37
N ASN A 32 6.71 3.76 1.59
CA ASN A 32 5.31 3.35 1.54
C ASN A 32 4.91 2.85 0.14
N LEU A 33 5.28 3.57 -0.93
CA LEU A 33 5.03 3.11 -2.30
C LEU A 33 5.71 1.76 -2.59
N LYS A 34 6.96 1.59 -2.15
CA LYS A 34 7.70 0.34 -2.36
C LYS A 34 7.01 -0.84 -1.65
N ALA A 35 6.57 -0.64 -0.41
CA ALA A 35 5.86 -1.67 0.36
C ALA A 35 4.54 -2.08 -0.32
N ASN A 36 3.72 -1.10 -0.73
CA ASN A 36 2.46 -1.38 -1.42
C ASN A 36 2.67 -2.08 -2.77
N ARG A 37 3.71 -1.68 -3.52
CA ARG A 37 4.06 -2.36 -4.77
C ARG A 37 4.43 -3.83 -4.53
N GLN A 38 5.25 -4.09 -3.52
CA GLN A 38 5.65 -5.46 -3.18
C GLN A 38 4.44 -6.32 -2.81
N LEU A 39 3.49 -5.77 -2.04
CA LEU A 39 2.24 -6.48 -1.73
C LEU A 39 1.44 -6.81 -3.00
N VAL A 40 1.23 -5.85 -3.90
CA VAL A 40 0.52 -6.07 -5.17
C VAL A 40 1.19 -7.17 -5.99
N ASP A 41 2.52 -7.13 -6.11
CA ASP A 41 3.31 -8.12 -6.85
C ASP A 41 3.16 -9.52 -6.21
N GLU A 42 3.20 -9.62 -4.88
CA GLU A 42 3.00 -10.88 -4.15
C GLU A 42 1.62 -11.50 -4.41
N TYR A 43 0.56 -10.68 -4.37
CA TYR A 43 -0.78 -11.15 -4.71
C TYR A 43 -0.86 -11.66 -6.15
N GLN A 44 -0.31 -10.91 -7.10
CA GLN A 44 -0.42 -11.22 -8.52
C GLN A 44 0.39 -12.47 -8.90
N ILE A 45 1.59 -12.63 -8.35
CA ILE A 45 2.53 -13.70 -8.73
C ILE A 45 2.29 -14.97 -7.91
N VAL A 46 1.87 -14.85 -6.65
CA VAL A 46 1.82 -15.98 -5.72
C VAL A 46 0.38 -16.32 -5.30
N LEU A 47 -0.33 -15.40 -4.64
CA LEU A 47 -1.59 -15.74 -3.98
C LEU A 47 -2.73 -16.02 -4.97
N LEU A 48 -2.90 -15.19 -6.01
CA LEU A 48 -3.97 -15.39 -6.99
C LEU A 48 -3.81 -16.69 -7.80
N PRO A 49 -2.62 -17.04 -8.32
CA PRO A 49 -2.41 -18.33 -8.97
C PRO A 49 -2.62 -19.51 -8.01
N LEU A 50 -2.15 -19.41 -6.77
CA LEU A 50 -2.33 -20.45 -5.76
C LEU A 50 -3.81 -20.73 -5.49
N GLN A 51 -4.61 -19.68 -5.24
CA GLN A 51 -6.05 -19.84 -5.01
C GLN A 51 -6.78 -20.43 -6.22
N ASN A 52 -6.38 -20.05 -7.43
CA ASN A 52 -6.88 -20.68 -8.65
C ASN A 52 -6.55 -22.18 -8.71
N ALA A 53 -5.33 -22.58 -8.32
CA ALA A 53 -4.92 -23.98 -8.30
C ALA A 53 -5.70 -24.80 -7.28
N ILE A 54 -5.91 -24.26 -6.06
CA ILE A 54 -6.72 -24.89 -5.02
C ILE A 54 -8.13 -25.17 -5.53
N VAL A 55 -8.81 -24.15 -6.05
CA VAL A 55 -10.17 -24.28 -6.57
C VAL A 55 -10.27 -25.30 -7.71
N LYS A 56 -9.30 -25.31 -8.63
CA LYS A 56 -9.25 -26.31 -9.72
C LYS A 56 -9.09 -27.73 -9.16
N GLY A 57 -8.21 -27.92 -8.17
CA GLY A 57 -8.03 -29.20 -7.49
C GLY A 57 -9.29 -29.66 -6.76
N THR A 58 -9.95 -28.77 -6.02
CA THR A 58 -11.20 -29.08 -5.32
C THR A 58 -12.32 -29.45 -6.31
N LEU A 59 -12.39 -28.80 -7.47
CA LEU A 59 -13.36 -29.16 -8.51
C LEU A 59 -13.09 -30.56 -9.09
N ILE A 60 -11.83 -30.91 -9.33
CA ILE A 60 -11.46 -32.27 -9.78
C ILE A 60 -11.89 -33.32 -8.75
N ASN A 61 -11.58 -33.08 -7.47
CA ASN A 61 -11.97 -33.99 -6.39
C ASN A 61 -13.50 -34.08 -6.22
N TYR A 62 -14.22 -32.97 -6.45
CA TYR A 62 -15.68 -32.93 -6.39
C TYR A 62 -16.28 -33.77 -7.52
N ASN A 63 -15.76 -33.62 -8.74
CA ASN A 63 -16.18 -34.42 -9.89
C ASN A 63 -15.86 -35.91 -9.69
N ALA A 64 -14.78 -36.23 -8.98
CA ALA A 64 -14.44 -37.59 -8.55
C ALA A 64 -15.25 -38.08 -7.33
N MET A 65 -16.27 -37.34 -6.89
CA MET A 65 -17.09 -37.63 -5.69
C MET A 65 -16.29 -37.79 -4.40
N SER A 66 -15.04 -37.31 -4.36
CA SER A 66 -14.13 -37.44 -3.22
C SER A 66 -14.30 -36.32 -2.20
N VAL A 67 -14.90 -35.19 -2.61
CA VAL A 67 -15.26 -34.07 -1.73
C VAL A 67 -16.70 -33.63 -1.96
N GLY A 68 -17.32 -33.05 -0.93
CA GLY A 68 -18.68 -32.51 -1.01
C GLY A 68 -18.75 -31.10 -1.62
N VAL A 69 -19.94 -30.69 -2.06
CA VAL A 69 -20.20 -29.36 -2.68
C VAL A 69 -19.82 -28.19 -1.77
N PHE A 70 -20.01 -28.33 -0.46
CA PHE A 70 -19.65 -27.27 0.51
C PHE A 70 -18.16 -26.97 0.54
N GLN A 71 -17.30 -27.97 0.30
CA GLN A 71 -15.86 -27.76 0.24
C GLN A 71 -15.46 -26.99 -1.03
N LEU A 72 -16.12 -27.27 -2.17
CA LEU A 72 -15.95 -26.49 -3.40
C LEU A 72 -16.39 -25.04 -3.22
N LEU A 73 -17.54 -24.81 -2.58
CA LEU A 73 -18.02 -23.46 -2.28
C LEU A 73 -17.09 -22.72 -1.32
N ALA A 74 -16.53 -23.39 -0.31
CA ALA A 74 -15.56 -22.82 0.60
C ALA A 74 -14.28 -22.38 -0.14
N ALA A 75 -13.72 -23.26 -0.97
CA ALA A 75 -12.55 -22.92 -1.79
C ALA A 75 -12.82 -21.72 -2.73
N LYS A 76 -14.02 -21.67 -3.33
CA LYS A 76 -14.44 -20.54 -4.16
C LYS A 76 -14.58 -19.23 -3.38
N ARG A 77 -15.12 -19.30 -2.15
CA ARG A 77 -15.23 -18.14 -1.28
C ARG A 77 -13.86 -17.58 -0.92
N GLU A 78 -12.91 -18.43 -0.55
CA GLU A 78 -11.54 -18.02 -0.23
C GLU A 78 -10.82 -17.38 -1.44
N GLN A 79 -11.05 -17.93 -2.64
CA GLN A 79 -10.57 -17.33 -3.89
C GLN A 79 -11.10 -15.90 -4.08
N ILE A 80 -12.40 -15.68 -3.85
CA ILE A 80 -13.04 -14.36 -3.98
C ILE A 80 -12.50 -13.40 -2.92
N GLU A 81 -12.38 -13.84 -1.66
CA GLU A 81 -11.84 -13.02 -0.56
C GLU A 81 -10.38 -12.61 -0.83
N THR A 82 -9.59 -13.50 -1.43
CA THR A 82 -8.20 -13.17 -1.83
C THR A 82 -8.17 -12.16 -2.99
N ALA A 83 -9.07 -12.30 -3.97
CA ALA A 83 -9.21 -11.33 -5.05
C ALA A 83 -9.66 -9.96 -4.55
N ALA A 84 -10.57 -9.90 -3.58
CA ALA A 84 -11.00 -8.65 -2.96
C ALA A 84 -9.84 -7.96 -2.23
N ARG A 85 -9.03 -8.70 -1.46
CA ARG A 85 -7.82 -8.17 -0.81
C ARG A 85 -6.79 -7.66 -1.81
N TYR A 86 -6.63 -8.32 -2.95
CA TYR A 86 -5.77 -7.83 -4.03
C TYR A 86 -6.24 -6.47 -4.57
N VAL A 87 -7.55 -6.28 -4.76
CA VAL A 87 -8.10 -4.99 -5.23
C VAL A 87 -7.82 -3.88 -4.22
N LEU A 88 -7.96 -4.15 -2.92
CA LEU A 88 -7.60 -3.19 -1.87
C LEU A 88 -6.10 -2.87 -1.90
N ALA A 89 -5.22 -3.87 -2.02
CA ALA A 89 -3.77 -3.65 -2.15
C ALA A 89 -3.44 -2.77 -3.37
N LEU A 90 -4.13 -2.98 -4.49
CA LEU A 90 -3.97 -2.16 -5.69
C LEU A 90 -4.43 -0.72 -5.46
N GLN A 91 -5.54 -0.52 -4.76
CA GLN A 91 -6.01 0.81 -4.36
C GLN A 91 -4.97 1.54 -3.51
N HIS A 92 -4.43 0.90 -2.47
CA HIS A 92 -3.39 1.49 -1.62
C HIS A 92 -2.12 1.83 -2.41
N TYR A 93 -1.72 0.98 -3.34
CA TYR A 93 -0.61 1.27 -4.26
C TYR A 93 -0.86 2.54 -5.08
N TRP A 94 -2.06 2.71 -5.65
CA TRP A 94 -2.38 3.90 -6.44
C TRP A 94 -2.43 5.16 -5.58
N ILE A 95 -2.96 5.09 -4.36
CA ILE A 95 -2.94 6.20 -3.40
C ILE A 95 -1.49 6.58 -3.07
N ALA A 96 -0.64 5.61 -2.74
CA ALA A 96 0.77 5.86 -2.45
C ALA A 96 1.50 6.47 -3.66
N ARG A 97 1.16 6.04 -4.88
CA ARG A 97 1.73 6.58 -6.12
C ARG A 97 1.32 8.04 -6.32
N ALA A 98 0.03 8.34 -6.17
CA ALA A 98 -0.49 9.71 -6.24
C ALA A 98 0.18 10.63 -5.20
N GLY A 99 0.48 10.12 -3.99
CA GLY A 99 1.22 10.86 -2.97
C GLY A 99 2.61 11.31 -3.42
N ILE A 100 3.36 10.45 -4.11
CA ILE A 100 4.67 10.82 -4.69
C ILE A 100 4.50 11.83 -5.82
N ASP A 101 3.48 11.67 -6.67
CA ASP A 101 3.23 12.62 -7.76
C ASP A 101 2.86 14.02 -7.21
N GLN A 102 2.11 14.10 -6.10
CA GLN A 102 1.82 15.36 -5.42
C GLN A 102 3.07 16.00 -4.79
N LEU A 103 3.92 15.21 -4.13
CA LEU A 103 5.21 15.70 -3.61
C LEU A 103 6.08 16.31 -4.71
N ARG A 104 6.10 15.67 -5.89
CA ARG A 104 6.84 16.17 -7.06
C ARG A 104 6.27 17.49 -7.58
N ALA A 105 4.97 17.71 -7.46
CA ALA A 105 4.31 18.97 -7.80
C ALA A 105 4.46 20.06 -6.71
N GLY A 106 5.12 19.78 -5.59
CA GLY A 106 5.32 20.72 -4.48
C GLY A 106 4.18 20.74 -3.45
N GLY A 107 3.26 19.76 -3.48
CA GLY A 107 2.21 19.62 -2.47
C GLY A 107 2.68 18.88 -1.22
N GLN A 108 2.02 19.13 -0.08
CA GLN A 108 2.29 18.43 1.19
C GLN A 108 1.49 17.12 1.30
N LEU A 109 2.12 16.07 1.85
CA LEU A 109 1.55 14.73 2.02
C LEU A 109 0.33 14.64 2.94
N GLY A 110 0.12 15.65 3.79
CA GLY A 110 -0.84 15.59 4.90
C GLY A 110 -2.28 15.26 4.51
N ALA A 111 -2.68 15.57 3.27
CA ALA A 111 -4.04 15.30 2.79
C ALA A 111 -4.24 13.86 2.27
N LEU A 112 -3.20 13.18 1.78
CA LEU A 112 -3.31 11.82 1.23
C LEU A 112 -2.96 10.74 2.24
N ALA A 113 -2.09 11.03 3.21
CA ALA A 113 -1.72 10.09 4.27
C ALA A 113 -2.92 9.74 5.18
N MET A 114 -3.80 10.71 5.45
CA MET A 114 -5.03 10.51 6.24
C MET A 114 -6.10 9.66 5.53
N ALA A 115 -6.01 9.51 4.21
CA ALA A 115 -6.91 8.66 3.43
C ALA A 115 -6.40 7.22 3.26
N GLY A 116 -5.14 6.96 3.67
CA GLY A 116 -4.51 5.64 3.57
C GLY A 116 -4.43 4.88 4.90
N ASP A 117 -4.81 5.51 6.02
CA ASP A 117 -4.77 4.93 7.36
C ASP A 117 -6.05 4.18 7.76
N ASP A 118 -6.95 3.93 6.81
CA ASP A 118 -8.10 3.02 6.98
C ASP A 118 -7.64 1.54 6.92
N SER A 119 -6.66 1.20 7.75
CA SER A 119 -6.25 -0.19 7.98
C SER A 119 -7.33 -0.88 8.82
N PRO A 120 -8.03 -1.91 8.33
CA PRO A 120 -8.92 -2.70 9.17
C PRO A 120 -8.05 -3.50 10.15
N THR A 121 -8.26 -3.28 11.45
CA THR A 121 -7.94 -4.25 12.50
C THR A 121 -8.60 -5.59 12.24
#